data_AF-A0A527IC22-F1
#
_entry.id   AF-A0A527IC22-F1
#
_cell.length_a   1.000
_cell.length_b   1.000
_cell.length_c   1.000
_cell.angle_alpha   90.00
_cell.angle_beta   90.00
_cell.angle_gamma   90.00
#
_symmetry.space_group_name_H-M   'P 1'
#
loop_
_entity.id
_entity.type
_entity.pdbx_description
1 polymer ?
#
loop_
_entity_poly.entity_id
_entity_poly.type
_entity_poly.pdbx_seq_one_letter_code
_entity_poly.pdbx_strand_id
1 'polypeptide(L)' 'YPPAPSINGEPIEPEMWKDLHIPKHAAVLVMPWVVHRHRKLWDRPDAFLPERFHPGNREKIDRFQYLPFG' A
#
# COMPACT_ATOMS: atom_id res chain seq x y z
N TYR A 1 -5.38 -9.71 6.19
CA TYR A 1 -6.46 -9.92 5.21
C TYR A 1 -7.33 -8.68 5.17
N PRO A 2 -6.96 -7.65 4.38
CA PRO A 2 -7.79 -6.46 4.28
C PRO A 2 -9.12 -6.80 3.59
N PRO A 3 -10.28 -6.39 4.15
CA PRO A 3 -11.59 -6.66 3.54
C PRO A 3 -11.76 -5.93 2.21
N ALA A 4 -11.10 -4.78 2.04
CA ALA A 4 -10.94 -4.09 0.76
C ALA A 4 -9.52 -4.35 0.21
N PRO A 5 -9.36 -5.11 -0.88
CA PRO A 5 -8.03 -5.44 -1.41
C PRO A 5 -7.37 -4.29 -2.17
N SER A 6 -8.15 -3.28 -2.58
CA SER A 6 -7.72 -2.11 -3.33
C SER A 6 -8.35 -0.81 -2.81
N ILE A 7 -7.68 0.31 -3.08
CA ILE A 7 -8.18 1.67 -2.94
C ILE A 7 -8.08 2.29 -4.33
N ASN A 8 -9.18 2.84 -4.83
CA ASN A 8 -9.29 3.27 -6.21
C ASN A 8 -9.51 4.78 -6.28
N GLY A 9 -8.93 5.42 -7.29
CA GLY A 9 -9.11 6.83 -7.58
C GLY A 9 -9.10 7.07 -9.08
N GLU A 10 -9.63 8.23 -9.45
CA GLU A 10 -9.68 8.68 -10.83
C GLU A 10 -9.34 10.18 -10.85
N PRO A 11 -8.26 10.59 -11.54
CA PRO A 11 -7.83 11.97 -11.54
C PRO A 11 -8.77 12.81 -12.43
N ILE A 12 -9.28 13.92 -11.89
CA ILE A 12 -10.19 14.83 -12.59
C ILE A 12 -9.48 15.74 -13.60
N GLU A 13 -8.16 15.77 -13.56
CA GLU A 13 -7.23 16.48 -14.44
C GLU A 13 -6.03 15.58 -14.72
N PRO A 14 -5.30 15.73 -15.83
CA PRO A 14 -4.09 14.96 -16.07
C PRO A 14 -3.03 15.29 -15.01
N GLU A 15 -2.27 14.29 -14.56
CA GLU A 15 -1.25 14.44 -13.52
C GLU A 15 0.10 13.88 -13.97
N MET A 16 1.18 14.47 -13.44
CA MET A 16 2.54 13.98 -13.62
C MET A 16 3.06 13.49 -12.27
N TRP A 17 3.36 12.20 -12.17
CA TRP A 17 4.07 11.65 -11.03
C TRP A 17 5.46 11.21 -11.46
N LYS A 18 6.48 11.99 -11.07
CA LYS A 18 7.84 11.84 -11.58
C LYS A 18 7.85 11.93 -13.11
N ASP A 19 8.26 10.88 -13.80
CA ASP A 19 8.29 10.72 -15.25
C ASP A 19 7.04 10.04 -15.83
N LEU A 20 6.08 9.66 -14.96
CA LEU A 20 4.82 9.03 -15.38
C LEU A 20 3.75 10.08 -15.64
N HIS A 21 3.27 10.14 -16.89
CA HIS A 21 2.05 10.86 -17.24
C HIS A 21 0.82 10.01 -16.96
N ILE A 22 -0.10 10.54 -16.14
CA ILE A 22 -1.37 9.92 -15.77
C ILE A 22 -2.49 10.72 -16.44
N PRO A 23 -3.18 10.15 -17.44
CA PRO A 23 -4.27 10.82 -18.11
C PRO A 23 -5.44 11.12 -17.16
N LYS A 24 -6.16 12.21 -17.45
CA LYS A 24 -7.48 12.47 -16.86
C LYS A 24 -8.39 11.24 -17.04
N HIS A 25 -9.16 10.91 -16.02
CA HIS A 25 -10.06 9.75 -15.99
C HIS A 25 -9.38 8.37 -16.04
N ALA A 26 -8.06 8.29 -15.87
CA ALA A 26 -7.38 7.00 -15.74
C ALA A 26 -7.76 6.29 -14.44
N ALA A 27 -7.98 4.98 -14.50
CA ALA A 27 -8.16 4.16 -13.30
C ALA A 27 -6.83 4.02 -12.55
N VAL A 28 -6.74 4.62 -11.35
CA VAL A 28 -5.58 4.50 -10.47
C VAL A 28 -5.94 3.60 -9.30
N LEU A 29 -5.16 2.54 -9.10
CA LEU A 29 -5.42 1.56 -8.04
C LEU A 29 -4.19 1.42 -7.14
N VAL A 30 -4.38 1.62 -5.85
CA VAL A 30 -3.45 1.21 -4.80
C VAL A 30 -3.90 -0.14 -4.27
N MET A 31 -2.98 -1.09 -4.14
CA MET A 31 -3.29 -2.48 -3.78
C MET A 31 -2.72 -2.84 -2.39
N PRO A 32 -3.39 -2.49 -1.27
CA PRO A 32 -2.99 -2.93 0.07
C PRO A 32 -2.75 -4.44 0.16
N TRP A 33 -3.56 -5.26 -0.53
CA TRP A 33 -3.37 -6.70 -0.55
C TRP A 33 -1.97 -7.13 -1.00
N VAL A 34 -1.47 -6.51 -2.07
CA VAL A 34 -0.14 -6.76 -2.66
C VAL A 34 0.94 -6.18 -1.76
N VAL A 35 0.80 -4.91 -1.35
CA VAL A 35 1.78 -4.20 -0.53
C VAL A 35 2.01 -4.94 0.80
N HIS A 36 0.95 -5.39 1.48
CA HIS A 36 1.05 -6.10 2.77
C HIS A 36 1.68 -7.48 2.68
N ARG A 37 1.86 -8.02 1.45
CA ARG A 37 2.46 -9.35 1.19
C ARG A 37 3.75 -9.29 0.38
N HIS A 38 4.20 -8.08 0.05
CA HIS A 38 5.35 -7.93 -0.82
C HIS A 38 6.64 -8.34 -0.10
N ARG A 39 7.32 -9.38 -0.61
CA ARG A 39 8.53 -9.97 0.02
C ARG A 39 9.71 -9.01 0.16
N LYS A 40 9.77 -7.93 -0.62
CA LYS A 40 10.80 -6.87 -0.44
C LYS A 40 10.48 -5.89 0.69
N LEU A 41 9.22 -5.84 1.15
CA LEU A 41 8.78 -4.95 2.22
C LEU A 41 8.67 -5.70 3.54
N TRP A 42 8.23 -6.97 3.51
CA TRP A 42 7.93 -7.74 4.71
C TRP A 42 8.78 -9.01 4.79
N ASP A 43 9.43 -9.23 5.93
CA ASP A 43 9.95 -10.56 6.31
C ASP A 43 8.80 -11.50 6.64
N ARG A 44 8.79 -12.72 6.08
CA ARG A 44 7.73 -13.73 6.25
C ARG A 44 6.31 -13.12 6.09
N PRO A 45 5.97 -12.62 4.88
CA PRO A 45 4.72 -11.88 4.66
C PRO A 45 3.44 -12.71 4.90
N ASP A 46 3.52 -14.02 4.71
CA ASP A 46 2.38 -14.92 4.82
C ASP A 46 2.14 -15.41 6.26
N ALA A 47 3.05 -15.12 7.19
CA ALA A 47 2.94 -15.52 8.59
C ALA A 47 2.07 -14.53 9.39
N PHE A 48 1.21 -15.07 10.27
CA PHE A 48 0.52 -14.26 11.28
C PHE A 48 1.49 -13.93 12.41
N LEU A 49 2.00 -12.70 12.42
CA LEU A 49 3.02 -12.21 13.37
C LEU A 49 2.59 -10.89 14.02
N PRO A 50 1.74 -10.90 15.06
CA PRO A 50 1.31 -9.69 15.78
C PRO A 50 2.48 -8.86 16.32
N GLU A 51 3.56 -9.53 16.74
CA GLU A 51 4.78 -8.95 17.34
C GLU A 51 5.43 -7.88 16.45
N ARG A 52 5.20 -7.96 15.13
CA ARG A 52 5.68 -7.00 14.14
C ARG A 52 5.16 -5.58 14.39
N PHE A 53 4.00 -5.46 15.03
CA PHE A 53 3.33 -4.17 15.27
C PHE A 53 3.48 -3.65 16.70
N HIS A 54 4.26 -4.33 17.56
CA HIS A 54 4.53 -3.86 18.91
C HIS A 54 5.38 -2.57 18.92
N PRO A 55 5.33 -1.77 20.00
CA PRO A 55 6.23 -0.64 20.20
C PRO A 55 7.71 -1.04 20.02
N GLY A 56 8.50 -0.20 19.36
CA GLY A 56 9.90 -0.49 19.00
C GLY A 56 10.10 -1.22 17.66
N ASN A 57 9.06 -1.91 17.16
CA ASN A 57 9.04 -2.49 15.81
C ASN A 57 8.16 -1.67 14.85
N ARG A 58 7.06 -1.11 15.37
CA ARG A 58 6.08 -0.35 14.58
C ARG A 58 6.70 0.83 13.84
N GLU A 59 7.71 1.47 14.42
CA GLU A 59 8.41 2.65 13.90
C GLU A 59 9.31 2.31 12.71
N LYS A 60 9.67 1.03 12.54
CA LYS A 60 10.47 0.53 11.41
C LYS A 60 9.61 0.28 10.16
N ILE A 61 8.29 0.27 10.30
CA ILE A 61 7.36 0.04 9.19
C ILE A 61 7.07 1.39 8.54
N ASP A 62 7.45 1.54 7.27
CA ASP A 62 7.18 2.75 6.49
C ASP A 62 5.67 3.08 6.45
N ARG A 63 5.35 4.38 6.41
CA ARG A 63 3.98 4.88 6.41
C ARG A 63 3.11 4.24 5.33
N PHE A 64 3.65 4.01 4.13
CA PHE A 64 2.90 3.45 3.00
C PHE A 64 3.07 1.94 2.83
N GLN A 65 3.88 1.31 3.68
CA GLN A 65 4.04 -0.14 3.69
C GLN A 65 2.85 -0.85 4.37
N TYR A 66 2.18 -0.20 5.34
CA TYR A 66 1.01 -0.75 6.02
C TYR A 66 -0.18 0.20 5.95
N LEU A 67 -1.09 -0.10 5.02
CA LEU A 67 -2.31 0.66 4.70
C LEU A 67 -3.58 -0.12 5.06
N PRO A 68 -3.94 -0.28 6.36
CA PRO A 68 -5.11 -1.04 6.76
C PRO A 68 -6.45 -0.31 6.54
N PHE A 69 -6.44 1.02 6.43
CA PHE A 69 -7.65 1.86 6.37
C PHE A 69 -7.64 2.89 5.23
N GLY A 70 -6.64 2.83 4.35
CA GLY A 70 -6.36 3.89 3.38
C GLY A 70 -5.47 4.99 3.94
#